data_AF-A0A820LEE7-F1
#
_entry.id   AF-A0A820LEE7-F1
#
_cell.length_a   1.000
_cell.length_b   1.000
_cell.length_c   1.000
_cell.angle_alpha   90.00
_cell.angle_beta   90.00
_cell.angle_gamma   90.00
#
_symmetry.space_group_name_H-M   'P 1'
#
loop_
_entity.id
_entity.type
_entity.pdbx_description
1 polymer ?
#
loop_
_entity_poly.entity_id
_entity_poly.type
_entity_poly.pdbx_seq_one_letter_code
_entity_poly.pdbx_strand_id
1 'polypeptide(L)'
;IDPEHKRKIIGDTFVKVVQEFLRENNFTFDDIILAQGTLRPDLIESASHLACQSGHADAIKTHHNDSPMVRELRKRNRVIEPLKDFHKDEVRQIGLTLGLHHDVVFRHPFPGPGLAIRILCADEPYMPNEQFSQTSTLLRTIVTYSTMVEKQYALLPTLDKIFTENEKLLLKTLTSPDQHDYTSVVLP
;
A
#
# COMPACT_ATOMS: atom_id res chain seq x y z
N ILE A 1 -9.31 -10.89 8.63
CA ILE A 1 -8.61 -9.92 9.54
C ILE A 1 -8.25 -8.66 8.76
N ASP A 2 -8.71 -7.49 9.22
CA ASP A 2 -8.39 -6.20 8.61
C ASP A 2 -6.87 -5.90 8.65
N PRO A 3 -6.23 -5.61 7.50
CA PRO A 3 -4.82 -5.20 7.44
C PRO A 3 -4.47 -4.04 8.36
N GLU A 4 -5.35 -3.05 8.55
CA GLU A 4 -5.07 -1.91 9.44
C GLU A 4 -5.03 -2.34 10.90
N HIS A 5 -5.88 -3.29 11.30
CA HIS A 5 -5.80 -3.91 12.62
C HIS A 5 -4.47 -4.62 12.83
N LYS A 6 -3.97 -5.37 11.83
CA LYS A 6 -2.63 -5.98 11.89
C LYS A 6 -1.53 -4.93 12.06
N ARG A 7 -1.58 -3.84 11.30
CA ARG A 7 -0.62 -2.72 11.41
C ARG A 7 -0.60 -2.14 12.82
N LYS A 8 -1.79 -1.91 13.40
CA LYS A 8 -1.93 -1.37 14.75
C LYS A 8 -1.32 -2.29 15.80
N ILE A 9 -1.67 -3.58 15.79
CA ILE A 9 -1.10 -4.57 16.73
C ILE A 9 0.43 -4.58 16.65
N ILE A 10 0.98 -4.63 15.43
CA ILE A 10 2.44 -4.68 15.24
C ILE A 10 3.10 -3.39 15.72
N GLY A 11 2.51 -2.23 15.42
CA GLY A 11 3.00 -0.94 15.91
C GLY A 11 2.97 -0.83 17.43
N ASP A 12 1.86 -1.21 18.06
CA ASP A 12 1.70 -1.19 19.52
C ASP A 12 2.68 -2.15 20.20
N THR A 13 2.89 -3.33 19.62
CA THR A 13 3.84 -4.32 20.13
C THR A 13 5.28 -3.81 20.04
N PHE A 14 5.65 -3.18 18.92
CA PHE A 14 6.95 -2.56 18.76
C PHE A 14 7.23 -1.52 19.84
N VAL A 15 6.26 -0.62 20.11
CA VAL A 15 6.39 0.39 21.16
C VAL A 15 6.56 -0.25 22.54
N LYS A 16 5.80 -1.30 22.87
CA LYS A 16 5.93 -2.03 24.13
C LYS A 16 7.32 -2.63 24.31
N VAL A 17 7.87 -3.27 23.27
CA VAL A 17 9.22 -3.84 23.31
C VAL A 17 10.28 -2.76 23.52
N VAL A 18 10.14 -1.60 22.86
CA VAL A 18 11.04 -0.46 23.09
C VAL A 18 10.97 0.03 24.54
N GLN A 19 9.77 0.16 25.11
CA GLN A 19 9.61 0.57 26.51
C GLN A 19 10.22 -0.43 27.49
N GLU A 20 10.03 -1.72 27.24
CA GLU A 20 10.63 -2.80 28.04
C GLU A 20 12.16 -2.75 27.97
N PHE A 21 12.73 -2.62 26.77
CA PHE A 21 14.17 -2.48 26.56
C PHE A 21 14.75 -1.28 27.33
N LEU A 22 14.08 -0.13 27.31
CA LEU A 22 14.54 1.05 28.07
C LEU A 22 14.53 0.80 29.57
N ARG A 23 13.45 0.19 30.08
CA ARG A 23 13.32 -0.16 31.49
C ARG A 23 14.42 -1.13 31.94
N GLU A 24 14.70 -2.17 31.16
CA GLU A 24 15.74 -3.16 31.47
C GLU A 24 17.15 -2.54 31.53
N ASN A 25 17.41 -1.51 30.73
CA ASN A 25 18.68 -0.80 30.70
C ASN A 25 18.73 0.41 31.66
N ASN A 26 17.72 0.58 32.52
CA ASN A 26 17.58 1.71 33.44
C ASN A 26 17.60 3.09 32.74
N PHE A 27 17.12 3.16 31.50
CA PHE A 27 16.92 4.40 30.79
C PHE A 27 15.47 4.83 30.88
N THR A 28 15.26 6.13 30.99
CA THR A 28 13.95 6.73 30.76
C THR A 28 13.88 7.35 29.37
N PHE A 29 12.67 7.65 28.91
CA PHE A 29 12.52 8.50 27.73
C PHE A 29 13.20 9.85 27.89
N ASP A 30 13.47 10.28 29.14
CA ASP A 30 14.17 11.52 29.42
C ASP A 30 15.71 11.42 29.34
N ASP A 31 16.25 10.22 29.13
CA ASP A 31 17.70 9.98 28.96
C ASP A 31 18.11 9.72 27.51
N ILE A 32 17.15 9.50 26.60
CA ILE A 32 17.41 9.10 25.21
C ILE A 32 17.00 10.14 24.17
N ILE A 33 17.69 10.18 23.04
CA ILE A 33 17.24 10.91 21.85
C ILE A 33 16.82 9.88 20.80
N LEU A 34 15.63 10.06 20.22
CA LEU A 34 15.16 9.20 19.14
C LEU A 34 15.65 9.75 17.80
N ALA A 35 16.55 9.04 17.14
CA ALA A 35 16.94 9.34 15.77
C ALA A 35 16.07 8.55 14.78
N GLN A 36 15.43 9.23 13.83
CA GLN A 36 14.64 8.60 12.77
C GLN A 36 15.26 8.88 11.39
N GLY A 37 15.30 7.86 10.54
CA GLY A 37 15.73 7.97 9.15
C GLY A 37 14.68 8.55 8.20
N THR A 38 13.73 9.36 8.71
CA THR A 38 12.66 9.99 7.93
C THR A 38 13.27 10.83 6.81
N LEU A 39 12.76 10.66 5.58
CA LEU A 39 13.21 11.41 4.41
C LEU A 39 12.27 12.57 4.07
N ARG A 40 12.74 13.48 3.21
CA ARG A 40 11.97 14.63 2.74
C ARG A 40 10.58 14.27 2.17
N PRO A 41 10.43 13.22 1.33
CA PRO A 41 9.13 12.83 0.80
C PRO A 41 8.14 12.38 1.88
N ASP A 42 8.63 11.70 2.92
CA ASP A 42 7.81 11.16 4.02
C ASP A 42 7.15 12.29 4.83
N LEU A 43 7.81 13.44 4.94
CA LEU A 43 7.28 14.63 5.62
C LEU A 43 6.16 15.31 4.82
N ILE A 44 6.27 15.33 3.48
CA ILE A 44 5.26 15.90 2.59
C ILE A 44 3.99 15.03 2.60
N GLU A 45 4.14 13.70 2.55
CA GLU A 45 3.03 12.76 2.66
C GLU A 45 2.34 12.87 4.04
N SER A 46 3.12 12.99 5.11
CA SER A 46 2.57 13.20 6.46
C SER A 46 1.81 14.53 6.59
N ALA A 47 2.27 15.60 5.93
CA ALA A 47 1.58 16.89 5.88
C ALA A 47 0.26 16.81 5.07
N SER A 48 0.25 16.04 3.96
CA SER A 48 -1.01 15.78 3.24
C SER A 48 -2.01 14.99 4.10
N HIS A 49 -1.54 14.08 4.96
CA HIS A 49 -2.41 13.33 5.86
C HIS A 49 -3.11 14.22 6.92
N LEU A 50 -2.48 15.34 7.31
CA LEU A 50 -3.09 16.38 8.17
C LEU A 50 -4.04 17.29 7.38
N ALA A 51 -3.72 17.61 6.13
CA ALA A 51 -4.59 18.39 5.24
C ALA A 51 -5.83 17.59 4.76
N CYS A 52 -5.74 16.26 4.66
CA CYS A 52 -6.87 15.40 4.29
C CYS A 52 -7.92 15.19 5.40
N GLN A 53 -7.71 15.73 6.61
CA GLN A 53 -8.77 15.82 7.63
C GLN A 53 -9.90 16.78 7.20
N SER A 54 -9.68 17.64 6.20
CA SER A 54 -10.73 18.44 5.56
C SER A 54 -11.27 17.78 4.28
N GLY A 55 -11.84 16.59 4.41
CA GLY A 55 -12.78 16.01 3.44
C GLY A 55 -12.19 15.46 2.13
N HIS A 56 -12.51 14.21 1.84
CA HIS A 56 -12.51 13.56 0.51
C HIS A 56 -11.28 12.75 0.07
N ALA A 57 -10.44 12.27 0.99
CA ALA A 57 -9.52 11.18 0.68
C ALA A 57 -9.52 10.13 1.79
N ASP A 58 -9.84 8.87 1.45
CA ASP A 58 -9.61 7.74 2.35
C ASP A 58 -8.15 7.74 2.78
N ALA A 59 -7.91 7.66 4.09
CA ALA A 59 -6.57 7.76 4.67
C ALA A 59 -5.66 6.67 4.07
N ILE A 60 -4.77 7.06 3.16
CA ILE A 60 -3.77 6.14 2.60
C ILE A 60 -2.66 5.98 3.63
N LYS A 61 -2.89 5.03 4.56
CA LYS A 61 -1.95 4.42 5.50
C LYS A 61 -1.49 5.35 6.64
N THR A 62 -1.68 4.89 7.87
CA THR A 62 -1.01 5.47 9.03
C THR A 62 0.50 5.31 8.88
N HIS A 63 1.23 6.43 8.87
CA HIS A 63 2.68 6.39 8.74
C HIS A 63 3.28 5.84 10.03
N HIS A 64 4.06 4.75 9.94
CA HIS A 64 4.66 4.10 11.12
C HIS A 64 5.61 5.02 11.91
N ASN A 65 6.03 6.15 11.34
CA ASN A 65 6.89 7.13 11.99
C ASN A 65 6.14 8.09 12.92
N ASP A 66 4.80 8.01 13.02
CA ASP A 66 3.99 8.92 13.85
C ASP A 66 3.15 8.17 14.90
N SER A 67 3.82 7.32 15.69
CA SER A 67 3.19 6.64 16.82
C SER A 67 2.96 7.61 18.01
N PRO A 68 2.03 7.31 18.93
CA PRO A 68 1.79 8.13 20.12
C PRO A 68 3.07 8.43 20.93
N MET A 69 3.97 7.44 21.03
CA MET A 69 5.27 7.59 21.68
C MET A 69 6.16 8.61 20.96
N VAL A 70 6.24 8.54 19.62
CA VAL A 70 7.03 9.48 18.83
C VAL A 70 6.47 10.89 18.95
N ARG A 71 5.13 11.05 18.97
CA ARG A 71 4.48 12.35 19.20
C ARG A 71 4.85 12.95 20.55
N GLU A 72 4.88 12.13 21.61
CA GLU A 72 5.28 12.59 22.93
C GLU A 72 6.75 13.02 22.98
N LEU A 73 7.66 12.22 22.41
CA LEU A 73 9.08 12.57 22.30
C LEU A 73 9.31 13.83 21.45
N ARG A 74 8.53 13.98 20.37
CA ARG A 74 8.60 15.15 19.48
C ARG A 74 8.14 16.42 20.20
N LYS A 75 7.08 16.35 21.01
CA LYS A 75 6.62 17.46 21.88
C LYS A 75 7.69 17.89 22.90
N ARG A 76 8.53 16.95 23.35
CA ARG A 76 9.63 17.20 24.27
C ARG A 76 10.95 17.58 23.55
N ASN A 77 10.92 17.82 22.24
CA ASN A 77 12.10 18.12 21.41
C ASN A 77 13.20 17.05 21.44
N ARG A 78 12.81 15.77 21.56
CA ARG A 78 13.73 14.63 21.68
C ARG A 78 13.82 13.74 20.44
N VAL A 79 13.33 14.23 19.31
CA VAL A 79 13.36 13.50 18.03
C VAL A 79 14.28 14.25 17.08
N ILE A 80 15.25 13.54 16.51
CA ILE A 80 16.14 14.07 15.47
C ILE A 80 15.94 13.30 14.16
N GLU A 81 15.86 14.02 13.05
CA GLU A 81 15.66 13.46 11.72
C GLU A 81 16.78 13.98 10.80
N PRO A 82 17.99 13.38 10.87
CA PRO A 82 19.17 13.89 10.17
C PRO A 82 19.05 13.80 8.65
N LEU A 83 18.21 12.90 8.14
CA LEU A 83 18.03 12.64 6.70
C LEU A 83 16.86 13.40 6.08
N LYS A 84 16.18 14.27 6.86
CA LYS A 84 14.95 14.95 6.44
C LYS A 84 15.09 15.84 5.22
N ASP A 85 16.30 16.33 4.94
CA ASP A 85 16.59 17.26 3.85
C ASP A 85 17.06 16.55 2.57
N PHE A 86 17.26 15.23 2.63
CA PHE A 86 17.83 14.43 1.55
C PHE A 86 16.77 13.59 0.81
N HIS A 87 17.06 13.35 -0.47
CA HIS A 87 16.36 12.39 -1.31
C HIS A 87 16.96 10.97 -1.15
N LYS A 88 16.19 9.96 -1.56
CA LYS A 88 16.59 8.55 -1.41
C LYS A 88 17.93 8.22 -2.07
N ASP A 89 18.22 8.82 -3.23
CA ASP A 89 19.46 8.56 -3.95
C ASP A 89 20.66 9.22 -3.26
N GLU A 90 20.47 10.38 -2.64
CA GLU A 90 21.50 11.06 -1.85
C GLU A 90 21.82 10.27 -0.57
N VAL A 91 20.80 9.74 0.10
CA VAL A 91 20.96 8.86 1.28
C VAL A 91 21.77 7.61 0.92
N ARG A 92 21.58 7.06 -0.28
CA ARG A 92 22.38 5.93 -0.77
C ARG A 92 23.85 6.32 -0.94
N GLN A 93 24.13 7.47 -1.56
CA GLN A 93 25.51 7.96 -1.71
C GLN A 93 26.17 8.22 -0.36
N ILE A 94 25.43 8.78 0.59
CA ILE A 94 25.90 8.95 1.99
C ILE A 94 26.24 7.59 2.60
N GLY A 95 25.36 6.59 2.45
CA GLY A 95 25.60 5.24 2.96
C GLY A 95 26.87 4.60 2.40
N LEU A 96 27.12 4.71 1.10
CA LEU A 96 28.35 4.22 0.47
C LEU A 96 29.60 4.96 0.97
N THR A 97 29.50 6.29 1.13
CA THR A 97 30.60 7.12 1.63
C THR A 97 30.95 6.80 3.09
N LEU A 98 29.95 6.40 3.89
CA LEU A 98 30.14 5.91 5.26
C LEU A 98 30.71 4.49 5.33
N GLY A 99 30.93 3.83 4.19
CA GLY A 99 31.48 2.47 4.12
C GLY A 99 30.45 1.35 4.32
N LEU A 100 29.15 1.63 4.21
CA LEU A 100 28.13 0.59 4.24
C LEU A 100 28.24 -0.30 2.99
N HIS A 101 28.01 -1.61 3.17
CA HIS A 101 28.04 -2.56 2.08
C HIS A 101 26.98 -2.23 1.03
N HIS A 102 27.35 -2.34 -0.26
CA HIS A 102 26.47 -2.02 -1.38
C HIS A 102 25.11 -2.74 -1.28
N ASP A 103 25.10 -4.03 -0.92
CA ASP A 103 23.88 -4.82 -0.81
C ASP A 103 22.89 -4.32 0.26
N VAL A 104 23.40 -3.65 1.31
CA VAL A 104 22.54 -3.04 2.34
C VAL A 104 21.93 -1.73 1.83
N VAL A 105 22.75 -0.90 1.17
CA VAL A 105 22.35 0.42 0.66
C VAL A 105 21.32 0.30 -0.47
N PHE A 106 21.50 -0.68 -1.35
CA PHE A 106 20.64 -0.89 -2.52
C PHE A 106 19.50 -1.87 -2.29
N ARG A 107 19.31 -2.36 -1.06
CA ARG A 107 18.21 -3.26 -0.73
C ARG A 107 16.86 -2.63 -1.05
N HIS A 108 15.94 -3.46 -1.57
CA HIS A 108 14.56 -3.05 -1.78
C HIS A 108 13.88 -2.65 -0.45
N PRO A 109 12.95 -1.67 -0.49
CA PRO A 109 12.21 -1.27 0.70
C PRO A 109 11.41 -2.45 1.24
N PHE A 110 11.41 -2.59 2.56
CA PHE A 110 10.65 -3.61 3.27
C PHE A 110 9.69 -2.93 4.25
N PRO A 111 8.39 -3.29 4.26
CA PRO A 111 7.40 -2.62 5.09
C PRO A 111 7.63 -2.94 6.57
N GLY A 112 7.33 -1.99 7.46
CA GLY A 112 7.43 -2.18 8.92
C GLY A 112 6.64 -3.40 9.44
N PRO A 113 5.37 -3.60 9.04
CA PRO A 113 4.58 -4.80 9.35
C PRO A 113 5.10 -6.09 8.69
N GLY A 114 6.12 -5.97 7.83
CA GLY A 114 6.76 -7.09 7.15
C GLY A 114 5.80 -7.95 6.33
N LEU A 115 5.89 -9.26 6.55
CA LEU A 115 5.09 -10.25 5.83
C LEU A 115 3.62 -10.29 6.29
N ALA A 116 3.28 -9.72 7.45
CA ALA A 116 1.93 -9.80 8.00
C ALA A 116 0.86 -9.17 7.09
N ILE A 117 1.24 -8.14 6.32
CA ILE A 117 0.40 -7.47 5.32
C ILE A 117 0.48 -8.11 3.92
N ARG A 118 1.37 -9.08 3.72
CA ARG A 118 1.51 -9.84 2.46
C ARG A 118 0.71 -11.14 2.46
N ILE A 119 0.11 -11.50 3.60
CA ILE A 119 -0.75 -12.67 3.75
C ILE A 119 -2.18 -12.18 3.85
N LEU A 120 -3.00 -12.53 2.85
CA LEU A 120 -4.45 -12.37 2.89
C LEU A 120 -5.01 -13.35 3.92
N CYS A 121 -5.71 -12.84 4.93
CA CYS A 121 -6.30 -13.66 5.98
C CYS A 121 -7.81 -13.46 5.97
N ALA A 122 -8.53 -14.52 5.65
CA ALA A 122 -9.98 -14.58 5.63
C ALA A 122 -10.43 -15.88 6.28
N ASP A 123 -11.45 -15.81 7.13
CA ASP A 123 -12.09 -16.99 7.73
C ASP A 123 -13.17 -17.54 6.78
N GLU A 124 -13.80 -16.65 6.01
CA GLU A 124 -14.83 -16.94 5.01
C GLU A 124 -14.47 -16.27 3.68
N PRO A 125 -14.91 -16.82 2.52
CA PRO A 125 -14.72 -16.19 1.22
C PRO A 125 -15.35 -14.79 1.16
N TYR A 126 -14.65 -13.83 0.55
CA TYR A 126 -15.15 -12.48 0.33
C TYR A 126 -15.99 -12.40 -0.96
N MET A 127 -17.30 -12.55 -0.80
CA MET A 127 -18.26 -12.48 -1.91
C MET A 127 -19.34 -11.43 -1.63
N PRO A 128 -19.12 -10.13 -1.96
CA PRO A 128 -20.12 -9.09 -1.75
C PRO A 128 -21.33 -9.28 -2.69
N ASN A 129 -22.38 -9.91 -2.17
CA ASN A 129 -23.74 -10.09 -2.72
C ASN A 129 -23.88 -9.89 -4.25
N GLU A 130 -24.79 -9.00 -4.70
CA GLU A 130 -25.13 -8.83 -6.12
C GLU A 130 -23.94 -8.38 -6.98
N GLN A 131 -22.98 -7.65 -6.40
CA GLN A 131 -21.82 -7.12 -7.11
C GLN A 131 -20.90 -8.24 -7.59
N PHE A 132 -20.67 -9.29 -6.78
CA PHE A 132 -19.79 -10.39 -7.17
C PHE A 132 -20.27 -11.09 -8.45
N SER A 133 -21.57 -11.34 -8.57
CA SER A 133 -22.18 -11.98 -9.75
C SER A 133 -22.19 -11.05 -10.98
N GLN A 134 -22.51 -9.77 -10.78
CA GLN A 134 -22.49 -8.77 -11.84
C GLN A 134 -21.08 -8.58 -12.40
N THR A 135 -20.07 -8.43 -11.54
CA THR A 135 -18.67 -8.29 -11.93
C THR A 135 -18.17 -9.53 -12.66
N SER A 136 -18.49 -10.73 -12.17
CA SER A 136 -18.13 -11.98 -12.85
C SER A 136 -18.74 -12.07 -14.25
N THR A 137 -19.98 -11.63 -14.42
CA THR A 137 -20.65 -11.60 -15.72
C THR A 137 -20.01 -10.58 -16.66
N LEU A 138 -19.73 -9.37 -16.19
CA LEU A 138 -19.08 -8.32 -16.97
C LEU A 138 -17.67 -8.75 -17.42
N LEU A 139 -16.86 -9.31 -16.52
CA LEU A 139 -15.53 -9.81 -16.87
C LEU A 139 -15.60 -10.93 -17.91
N ARG A 140 -16.60 -11.82 -17.82
CA ARG A 140 -16.81 -12.86 -18.82
C ARG A 140 -17.17 -12.26 -20.18
N THR A 141 -18.02 -11.23 -20.21
CA THR A 141 -18.37 -10.52 -21.44
C THR A 141 -17.16 -9.80 -22.05
N ILE A 142 -16.26 -9.24 -21.24
CA ILE A 142 -15.03 -8.60 -21.71
C ILE A 142 -14.09 -9.61 -22.37
N VAL A 143 -13.85 -10.77 -21.76
CA VAL A 143 -12.93 -11.78 -22.33
C VAL A 143 -13.51 -12.52 -23.54
N THR A 144 -14.84 -12.51 -23.71
CA THR A 144 -15.54 -13.11 -24.86
C THR A 144 -16.10 -12.07 -25.83
N TYR A 145 -15.56 -10.84 -25.81
CA TYR A 145 -16.16 -9.68 -26.49
C TYR A 145 -16.39 -9.92 -27.99
N SER A 146 -15.43 -10.49 -28.72
CA SER A 146 -15.56 -10.83 -30.15
C SER A 146 -16.82 -11.67 -30.45
N THR A 147 -17.01 -12.75 -29.69
CA THR A 147 -18.12 -13.70 -29.84
C THR A 147 -19.44 -13.06 -29.40
N MET A 148 -19.39 -12.19 -28.40
CA MET A 148 -20.58 -11.48 -27.91
C MET A 148 -21.08 -10.45 -28.94
N VAL A 149 -20.17 -9.75 -29.62
CA VAL A 149 -20.47 -8.82 -30.72
C VAL A 149 -21.14 -9.57 -31.88
N GLU A 150 -20.63 -10.74 -32.26
CA GLU A 150 -21.24 -11.57 -33.31
C GLU A 150 -22.66 -12.04 -32.93
N LYS A 151 -22.89 -12.36 -31.66
CA LYS A 151 -24.17 -12.86 -31.15
C LYS A 151 -25.14 -11.77 -30.65
N GLN A 152 -24.80 -10.49 -30.80
CA GLN A 152 -25.60 -9.33 -30.36
C GLN A 152 -26.14 -9.46 -28.92
N TYR A 153 -25.25 -9.73 -27.96
CA TYR A 153 -25.65 -9.97 -26.58
C TYR A 153 -26.18 -8.72 -25.86
N ALA A 154 -27.14 -8.89 -24.94
CA ALA A 154 -27.87 -7.80 -24.28
C ALA A 154 -27.01 -6.84 -23.42
N LEU A 155 -25.79 -7.24 -23.02
CA LEU A 155 -24.90 -6.42 -22.19
C LEU A 155 -23.92 -5.55 -22.99
N LEU A 156 -23.87 -5.70 -24.32
CA LEU A 156 -23.02 -4.86 -25.19
C LEU A 156 -23.28 -3.36 -25.06
N PRO A 157 -24.54 -2.87 -25.00
CA PRO A 157 -24.80 -1.42 -24.90
C PRO A 157 -24.25 -0.79 -23.61
N THR A 158 -24.10 -1.58 -22.54
CA THR A 158 -23.49 -1.13 -21.29
C THR A 158 -21.98 -0.99 -21.45
N LEU A 159 -21.33 -1.95 -22.10
CA LEU A 159 -19.90 -1.89 -22.39
C LEU A 159 -19.58 -0.79 -23.43
N ASP A 160 -20.49 -0.54 -24.36
CA ASP A 160 -20.33 0.49 -25.40
C ASP A 160 -20.30 1.91 -24.84
N LYS A 161 -20.88 2.12 -23.66
CA LYS A 161 -20.83 3.39 -22.92
C LYS A 161 -19.57 3.55 -22.08
N ILE A 162 -18.89 2.45 -21.76
CA ILE A 162 -17.72 2.44 -20.86
C ILE A 162 -16.43 2.54 -21.67
N PHE A 163 -16.34 1.79 -22.77
CA PHE A 163 -15.12 1.74 -23.59
C PHE A 163 -15.17 2.73 -24.76
N THR A 164 -14.01 3.29 -25.06
CA THR A 164 -13.77 4.07 -26.28
C THR A 164 -13.73 3.17 -27.51
N GLU A 165 -13.96 3.73 -28.70
CA GLU A 165 -13.92 2.96 -29.97
C GLU A 165 -12.56 2.26 -30.19
N ASN A 166 -11.45 2.88 -29.77
CA ASN A 166 -10.12 2.28 -29.87
C ASN A 166 -9.98 1.05 -28.94
N GLU A 167 -10.50 1.13 -27.71
CA GLU A 167 -10.49 0.01 -26.77
C GLU A 167 -11.38 -1.15 -27.25
N LYS A 168 -12.51 -0.85 -27.88
CA LYS A 168 -13.38 -1.88 -28.49
C LYS A 168 -12.70 -2.60 -29.64
N LEU A 169 -11.99 -1.87 -30.52
CA LEU A 169 -11.22 -2.47 -31.61
C LEU A 169 -10.10 -3.36 -31.07
N LEU A 170 -9.41 -2.92 -30.02
CA LEU A 170 -8.40 -3.70 -29.33
C LEU A 170 -8.99 -4.97 -28.70
N LEU A 171 -10.10 -4.86 -27.97
CA LEU A 171 -10.79 -6.00 -27.36
C LEU A 171 -11.26 -7.00 -28.42
N LYS A 172 -11.82 -6.54 -29.54
CA LYS A 172 -12.22 -7.41 -30.65
C LYS A 172 -11.02 -8.16 -31.23
N THR A 173 -9.88 -7.49 -31.37
CA THR A 173 -8.65 -8.11 -31.87
C THR A 173 -8.12 -9.15 -30.89
N LEU A 174 -7.98 -8.79 -29.61
CA LEU A 174 -7.43 -9.67 -28.56
C LEU A 174 -8.30 -10.90 -28.31
N THR A 175 -9.62 -10.72 -28.27
CA THR A 175 -10.56 -11.81 -27.96
C THR A 175 -10.97 -12.61 -29.20
N SER A 176 -10.37 -12.37 -30.37
CA SER A 176 -10.65 -13.17 -31.56
C SER A 176 -10.23 -14.63 -31.34
N PRO A 177 -11.05 -15.61 -31.74
CA PRO A 177 -10.80 -17.04 -31.48
C PRO A 177 -9.49 -17.55 -32.10
N ASP A 178 -8.98 -16.86 -33.12
CA ASP A 178 -7.72 -17.20 -33.79
C ASP A 178 -6.47 -16.74 -33.03
N GLN A 179 -6.60 -15.90 -32.00
CA GLN A 179 -5.47 -15.40 -31.20
C GLN A 179 -5.29 -16.20 -29.91
N HIS A 180 -6.20 -16.05 -28.94
CA HIS A 180 -6.07 -16.60 -27.60
C HIS A 180 -7.45 -16.87 -26.99
N ASP A 181 -7.56 -17.95 -26.22
CA ASP A 181 -8.75 -18.23 -25.40
C ASP A 181 -8.53 -17.70 -23.98
N TYR A 182 -9.36 -16.73 -23.57
CA TYR A 182 -9.26 -16.05 -22.28
C TYR A 182 -10.42 -16.46 -21.38
N THR A 183 -10.11 -16.80 -20.13
CA THR A 183 -11.10 -17.01 -19.06
C THR A 183 -10.89 -15.98 -17.96
N SER A 184 -11.98 -15.48 -17.40
CA SER A 184 -11.97 -14.57 -16.26
C SER A 184 -12.79 -15.14 -15.10
N VAL A 185 -12.24 -15.04 -13.89
CA VAL A 185 -12.88 -15.46 -12.65
C VAL A 185 -12.57 -14.42 -11.58
N VAL A 186 -13.59 -14.01 -10.83
CA VAL A 186 -13.40 -13.20 -9.62
C VAL A 186 -13.01 -14.14 -8.50
N LEU A 187 -11.87 -13.88 -7.86
CA LEU A 187 -11.43 -14.66 -6.71
C LEU A 187 -12.18 -14.19 -5.46
N PRO A 188 -12.76 -15.11 -4.67
CA PRO A 188 -13.34 -14.80 -3.38
C PRO A 188 -12.28 -14.56 -2.30
#